data_AF-A0A0G2F148-F1
#
_entry.id   AF-A0A0G2F148-F1
#
_cell.length_a   1.000
_cell.length_b   1.000
_cell.length_c   1.000
_cell.angle_alpha   90.00
_cell.angle_beta   90.00
_cell.angle_gamma   90.00
#
_symmetry.space_group_name_H-M   'P 1'
#
loop_
_entity.id
_entity.type
_entity.pdbx_description
1 polymer ?
#
loop_
_entity_poly.entity_id
_entity_poly.type
_entity_poly.pdbx_seq_one_letter_code
_entity_poly.pdbx_strand_id
1 'polypeptide(L)'
;MKTDAAENIGMPGRNGPKPGDIFQKIEAELATCDEYITPDCLRALYEFPVNEIKASGNSYEIVEYTPQAYPASDLDMFFLCQLLTETQEEDFDYDGELDLDLEYGMALVYPQQVTLYQVGDITGEESFNTFLDALDASYCTFEGGDDPIEDSHYPVASYSYQGPNECGGNVNAKNMPNSVSLATVLYSSGDDGVAGNSDQCIEPITREYNNGSYGIFNPSFPGTCPYITSVRSTQIVPGASVTSPEEASETVIYSDGGFSNVFPIPSSQEEAVHTWWTEHPPPYSADRFNNSQKTRGFPDVSANGANYIVAVDGEFYLVYGTSCSFSRLRGRSSH
;
A
#
# COMPACT_ATOMS: atom_id res chain seq x y z
N MET A 1 -24.21 -1.76 -5.10
CA MET A 1 -23.39 -0.83 -5.90
C MET A 1 -22.10 -1.58 -6.07
N LYS A 2 -21.79 -2.00 -7.30
CA LYS A 2 -20.49 -2.59 -7.60
C LYS A 2 -19.48 -1.55 -7.14
N THR A 3 -18.73 -1.87 -6.10
CA THR A 3 -17.46 -1.21 -5.85
C THR A 3 -16.65 -1.61 -7.07
N ASP A 4 -16.43 -0.70 -8.01
CA ASP A 4 -15.44 -0.93 -9.06
C ASP A 4 -14.21 -1.41 -8.30
N ALA A 5 -13.87 -2.69 -8.45
CA ALA A 5 -12.63 -3.20 -7.88
C ALA A 5 -11.55 -2.31 -8.50
N ALA A 6 -10.53 -1.92 -7.74
CA ALA A 6 -9.47 -1.13 -8.35
C ALA A 6 -8.82 -1.97 -9.46
N GLU A 7 -9.27 -1.78 -10.70
CA GLU A 7 -8.67 -2.35 -11.89
C GLU A 7 -7.29 -1.71 -12.03
N ASN A 8 -6.32 -2.48 -12.52
CA ASN A 8 -4.94 -2.02 -12.72
C ASN A 8 -4.14 -1.80 -11.41
N ILE A 9 -4.43 -2.54 -10.34
CA ILE A 9 -3.51 -2.62 -9.19
C ILE A 9 -2.21 -3.30 -9.66
N GLY A 10 -1.05 -2.75 -9.26
CA GLY A 10 0.26 -3.24 -9.70
C GLY A 10 0.70 -2.79 -11.09
N MET A 11 -0.12 -1.99 -11.80
CA MET A 11 0.33 -1.43 -13.08
C MET A 11 1.54 -0.50 -12.89
N PRO A 12 2.60 -0.68 -13.68
CA PRO A 12 3.80 0.14 -13.60
C PRO A 12 3.49 1.64 -13.68
N GLY A 13 4.10 2.42 -12.79
CA GLY A 13 4.04 3.89 -12.77
C GLY A 13 2.72 4.55 -12.33
N ARG A 14 1.65 3.79 -12.07
CA ARG A 14 0.35 4.37 -11.65
C ARG A 14 0.19 4.47 -10.14
N ASN A 15 0.22 3.34 -9.45
CA ASN A 15 -0.13 3.23 -8.02
C ASN A 15 1.06 2.87 -7.13
N GLY A 16 2.26 2.73 -7.72
CA GLY A 16 3.52 2.56 -7.00
C GLY A 16 4.10 3.90 -6.54
N PRO A 17 5.27 3.85 -5.91
CA PRO A 17 5.78 4.97 -5.18
C PRO A 17 6.43 5.96 -6.16
N LYS A 18 6.53 7.22 -5.77
CA LYS A 18 7.01 8.28 -6.67
C LYS A 18 8.52 8.42 -6.54
N PRO A 19 9.30 8.24 -7.63
CA PRO A 19 10.74 8.43 -7.59
C PRO A 19 11.10 9.91 -7.45
N GLY A 20 12.08 10.19 -6.63
CA GLY A 20 12.73 11.47 -6.48
C GLY A 20 14.16 11.43 -6.99
N ASP A 21 15.07 12.05 -6.25
CA ASP A 21 16.47 12.15 -6.65
C ASP A 21 17.21 10.80 -6.57
N ILE A 22 18.20 10.63 -7.44
CA ILE A 22 19.07 9.44 -7.56
C ILE A 22 20.45 9.74 -6.97
N PHE A 23 21.02 8.79 -6.22
CA PHE A 23 22.32 8.96 -5.58
C PHE A 23 23.20 7.71 -5.61
N GLN A 24 24.52 7.91 -5.52
CA GLN A 24 25.51 6.82 -5.53
C GLN A 24 26.22 6.59 -4.19
N LYS A 25 25.99 7.45 -3.19
CA LYS A 25 26.60 7.32 -1.87
C LYS A 25 25.68 7.89 -0.80
N ILE A 26 25.48 7.12 0.25
CA ILE A 26 24.62 7.46 1.39
C ILE A 26 25.50 7.66 2.61
N GLU A 27 25.37 8.80 3.28
CA GLU A 27 25.84 9.02 4.65
C GLU A 27 24.59 9.20 5.53
N ALA A 28 23.80 8.12 5.65
CA ALA A 28 22.58 8.14 6.44
C ALA A 28 22.93 8.06 7.93
N GLU A 29 22.65 9.15 8.63
CA GLU A 29 22.71 9.22 10.08
C GLU A 29 21.35 9.66 10.62
N LEU A 30 21.10 9.45 11.92
CA LEU A 30 19.84 9.91 12.53
C LEU A 30 19.63 11.44 12.42
N ALA A 31 20.71 12.19 12.19
CA ALA A 31 20.69 13.64 11.99
C ALA A 31 20.15 14.06 10.62
N THR A 32 20.04 13.15 9.66
CA THR A 32 19.63 13.42 8.27
C THR A 32 18.34 12.69 7.90
N CYS A 33 17.58 12.18 8.88
CA CYS A 33 16.34 11.43 8.61
C CYS A 33 15.23 12.28 7.99
N ASP A 34 15.31 13.60 8.10
CA ASP A 34 14.41 14.51 7.39
C ASP A 34 14.66 14.53 5.87
N GLU A 35 15.87 14.17 5.43
CA GLU A 35 16.25 14.09 4.01
C GLU A 35 16.33 12.65 3.49
N TYR A 36 16.68 11.70 4.36
CA TYR A 36 17.02 10.32 4.01
C TYR A 36 16.47 9.35 5.06
N ILE A 37 15.29 8.80 4.82
CA ILE A 37 14.68 7.80 5.67
C ILE A 37 15.30 6.44 5.37
N THR A 38 15.88 5.83 6.40
CA THR A 38 16.39 4.45 6.40
C THR A 38 15.64 3.62 7.46
N PRO A 39 15.83 2.29 7.52
CA PRO A 39 15.27 1.48 8.60
C PRO A 39 15.64 2.00 10.01
N ASP A 40 16.83 2.56 10.20
CA ASP A 40 17.25 3.13 11.49
C ASP A 40 16.53 4.45 11.81
N CYS A 41 16.24 5.27 10.80
CA CYS A 41 15.37 6.44 10.98
C CYS A 41 13.98 6.03 11.46
N LEU A 42 13.38 5.01 10.84
CA LEU A 42 12.06 4.51 11.24
C LEU A 42 12.09 3.91 12.65
N ARG A 43 13.16 3.21 13.02
CA ARG A 43 13.33 2.72 14.40
C ARG A 43 13.43 3.85 15.41
N ALA A 44 14.14 4.93 15.07
CA ALA A 44 14.25 6.09 15.94
C ALA A 44 12.94 6.89 16.03
N LEU A 45 12.28 7.14 14.89
CA LEU A 45 11.03 7.90 14.79
C LEU A 45 9.88 7.20 15.54
N TYR A 46 9.86 5.86 15.51
CA TYR A 46 8.76 5.06 16.04
C TYR A 46 9.10 4.18 17.24
N GLU A 47 10.29 4.40 17.81
CA GLU A 47 10.78 3.68 18.97
C GLU A 47 10.74 2.15 18.80
N PHE A 48 11.05 1.67 17.58
CA PHE A 48 11.06 0.24 17.32
C PHE A 48 12.29 -0.42 17.94
N PRO A 49 12.12 -1.57 18.63
CA PRO A 49 13.25 -2.34 19.08
C PRO A 49 13.97 -2.95 17.86
N VAL A 50 15.28 -3.11 17.99
CA VAL A 50 16.01 -4.05 17.13
C VAL A 50 15.57 -5.45 17.52
N ASN A 51 14.96 -6.16 16.57
CA ASN A 51 14.48 -7.51 16.79
C ASN A 51 15.67 -8.49 16.74
N GLU A 52 15.90 -9.23 17.82
CA GLU A 52 16.97 -10.25 17.88
C GLU A 52 16.42 -11.68 17.72
N ILE A 53 15.12 -11.86 17.91
CA ILE A 53 14.47 -13.17 17.90
C ILE A 53 13.23 -13.16 17.00
N LYS A 54 13.07 -14.26 16.25
CA LYS A 54 11.85 -14.54 15.49
C LYS A 54 10.71 -14.80 16.48
N ALA A 55 9.57 -14.16 16.28
CA ALA A 55 8.36 -14.48 17.05
C ALA A 55 7.77 -15.82 16.55
N SER A 56 7.70 -16.80 17.45
CA SER A 56 7.09 -18.10 17.11
C SER A 56 5.62 -17.94 16.78
N GLY A 57 5.19 -18.46 15.63
CA GLY A 57 3.79 -18.39 15.18
C GLY A 57 3.41 -17.11 14.44
N ASN A 58 4.33 -16.17 14.28
CA ASN A 58 4.13 -15.02 13.41
C ASN A 58 4.67 -15.31 12.01
N SER A 59 3.97 -14.81 11.00
CA SER A 59 4.42 -14.65 9.62
C SER A 59 4.29 -13.17 9.22
N TYR A 60 5.00 -12.79 8.17
CA TYR A 60 4.86 -11.49 7.53
C TYR A 60 4.84 -11.75 6.03
N GLU A 61 3.80 -11.25 5.37
CA GLU A 61 3.53 -11.54 3.97
C GLU A 61 3.35 -10.23 3.20
N ILE A 62 3.99 -10.14 2.05
CA ILE A 62 3.89 -9.04 1.10
C ILE A 62 3.14 -9.56 -0.12
N VAL A 63 2.20 -8.76 -0.63
CA VAL A 63 1.31 -9.14 -1.74
C VAL A 63 1.48 -8.13 -2.84
N GLU A 64 1.93 -8.60 -3.99
CA GLU A 64 2.39 -7.76 -5.08
C GLU A 64 1.79 -8.25 -6.38
N TYR A 65 1.46 -7.32 -7.25
CA TYR A 65 0.63 -7.59 -8.42
C TYR A 65 1.49 -7.48 -9.66
N THR A 66 1.41 -8.49 -10.52
CA THR A 66 2.17 -8.49 -11.77
C THR A 66 1.85 -7.25 -12.61
N PRO A 67 2.82 -6.71 -13.36
CA PRO A 67 4.10 -7.31 -13.73
C PRO A 67 5.30 -6.98 -12.81
N GLN A 68 5.07 -6.48 -11.59
CA GLN A 68 6.16 -6.07 -10.70
C GLN A 68 7.14 -7.20 -10.40
N ALA A 69 8.43 -6.88 -10.48
CA ALA A 69 9.55 -7.79 -10.26
C ALA A 69 10.59 -7.15 -9.35
N TYR A 70 11.61 -7.93 -8.97
CA TYR A 70 12.71 -7.43 -8.16
C TYR A 70 14.00 -8.15 -8.55
N PRO A 71 15.07 -7.41 -8.88
CA PRO A 71 16.39 -7.99 -8.99
C PRO A 71 16.90 -8.36 -7.59
N ALA A 72 17.26 -9.62 -7.38
CA ALA A 72 17.89 -10.05 -6.12
C ALA A 72 19.17 -9.25 -5.78
N SER A 73 19.78 -8.65 -6.80
CA SER A 73 20.95 -7.80 -6.68
C SER A 73 20.65 -6.46 -6.01
N ASP A 74 19.43 -5.92 -6.13
CA ASP A 74 19.05 -4.66 -5.48
C ASP A 74 18.90 -4.87 -3.97
N LEU A 75 18.31 -5.99 -3.55
CA LEU A 75 18.32 -6.41 -2.15
C LEU A 75 19.75 -6.55 -1.60
N ASP A 76 20.67 -7.15 -2.36
CA ASP A 76 22.07 -7.24 -1.97
C ASP A 76 22.69 -5.84 -1.83
N MET A 77 22.39 -4.92 -2.74
CA MET A 77 22.87 -3.53 -2.69
C MET A 77 22.34 -2.78 -1.46
N PHE A 78 21.05 -2.91 -1.14
CA PHE A 78 20.44 -2.29 0.04
C PHE A 78 21.02 -2.85 1.35
N PHE A 79 21.09 -4.19 1.50
CA PHE A 79 21.54 -4.80 2.74
C PHE A 79 23.06 -4.80 2.93
N LEU A 80 23.85 -4.83 1.85
CA LEU A 80 25.32 -4.82 1.92
C LEU A 80 25.93 -3.44 1.71
N CYS A 81 25.11 -2.44 1.35
CA CYS A 81 25.53 -1.07 1.04
C CYS A 81 26.67 -1.04 0.00
N GLN A 82 26.52 -1.82 -1.07
CA GLN A 82 27.53 -1.95 -2.13
C GLN A 82 26.91 -1.71 -3.50
N LEU A 83 27.48 -0.77 -4.26
CA LEU A 83 27.10 -0.52 -5.64
C LEU A 83 27.47 -1.72 -6.53
N LEU A 84 26.54 -2.13 -7.37
CA LEU A 84 26.78 -3.15 -8.38
C LEU A 84 27.50 -2.55 -9.59
N THR A 85 28.33 -3.36 -10.25
CA THR A 85 29.06 -2.94 -11.46
C THR A 85 28.29 -3.21 -12.76
N GLU A 86 27.18 -3.96 -12.70
CA GLU A 86 26.30 -4.24 -13.82
C GLU A 86 24.88 -3.80 -13.46
N THR A 87 24.40 -2.75 -14.13
CA THR A 87 22.98 -2.38 -14.19
C THR A 87 22.33 -3.31 -15.23
N GLN A 88 21.30 -4.05 -14.87
CA GLN A 88 20.41 -4.59 -15.89
C GLN A 88 19.57 -3.42 -16.45
N GLU A 89 19.20 -3.46 -17.75
CA GLU A 89 18.22 -2.51 -18.27
C GLU A 89 16.85 -2.92 -17.72
N GLU A 90 16.55 -2.45 -16.52
CA GLU A 90 15.28 -2.59 -15.82
C GLU A 90 14.71 -1.18 -15.55
N ASP A 91 13.46 -1.09 -15.11
CA ASP A 91 12.68 0.15 -15.10
C ASP A 91 11.99 0.32 -13.74
N PHE A 92 12.27 1.43 -13.06
CA PHE A 92 11.70 1.77 -11.75
C PHE A 92 10.19 1.56 -11.68
N ASP A 93 9.46 1.81 -12.78
CA ASP A 93 8.01 1.62 -12.80
C ASP A 93 7.60 0.16 -12.53
N TYR A 94 8.46 -0.82 -12.84
CA TYR A 94 8.24 -2.25 -12.61
C TYR A 94 8.81 -2.72 -11.27
N ASP A 95 9.99 -2.25 -10.89
CA ASP A 95 10.75 -2.87 -9.79
C ASP A 95 10.65 -2.06 -8.48
N GLY A 96 10.41 -0.76 -8.56
CA GLY A 96 10.52 0.16 -7.42
C GLY A 96 9.53 -0.05 -6.28
N GLU A 97 8.30 -0.52 -6.53
CA GLU A 97 7.35 -0.87 -5.46
C GLU A 97 7.79 -2.13 -4.72
N LEU A 98 8.17 -3.17 -5.47
CA LEU A 98 8.49 -4.47 -4.89
C LEU A 98 9.83 -4.45 -4.15
N ASP A 99 10.82 -3.71 -4.67
CA ASP A 99 12.06 -3.44 -3.95
C ASP A 99 11.79 -2.67 -2.66
N LEU A 100 11.02 -1.58 -2.70
CA LEU A 100 10.64 -0.80 -1.51
C LEU A 100 10.03 -1.71 -0.43
N ASP A 101 9.05 -2.52 -0.79
CA ASP A 101 8.30 -3.36 0.13
C ASP A 101 9.16 -4.48 0.72
N LEU A 102 9.97 -5.15 -0.11
CA LEU A 102 10.90 -6.19 0.36
C LEU A 102 12.02 -5.62 1.21
N GLU A 103 12.68 -4.54 0.79
CA GLU A 103 13.80 -3.93 1.49
C GLU A 103 13.42 -3.48 2.91
N TYR A 104 12.34 -2.69 3.03
CA TYR A 104 11.89 -2.20 4.32
C TYR A 104 11.17 -3.27 5.13
N GLY A 105 10.35 -4.11 4.48
CA GLY A 105 9.68 -5.23 5.14
C GLY A 105 10.70 -6.16 5.80
N MET A 106 11.70 -6.63 5.04
CA MET A 106 12.75 -7.52 5.54
C MET A 106 13.61 -6.84 6.61
N ALA A 107 14.02 -5.57 6.42
CA ALA A 107 14.84 -4.86 7.38
C ALA A 107 14.14 -4.65 8.74
N LEU A 108 12.86 -4.29 8.73
CA LEU A 108 12.11 -3.95 9.95
C LEU A 108 11.67 -5.21 10.72
N VAL A 109 11.39 -6.32 10.03
CA VAL A 109 10.89 -7.54 10.68
C VAL A 109 11.97 -8.59 10.96
N TYR A 110 13.18 -8.46 10.41
CA TYR A 110 14.30 -9.38 10.66
C TYR A 110 14.45 -9.70 12.16
N PRO A 111 14.65 -10.97 12.58
CA PRO A 111 14.88 -12.18 11.77
C PRO A 111 13.59 -12.94 11.41
N GLN A 112 12.43 -12.28 11.41
CA GLN A 112 11.20 -12.89 10.89
C GLN A 112 11.34 -13.12 9.37
N GLN A 113 10.90 -14.30 8.91
CA GLN A 113 10.87 -14.59 7.48
C GLN A 113 9.71 -13.85 6.83
N VAL A 114 10.01 -13.17 5.72
CA VAL A 114 9.06 -12.53 4.81
C VAL A 114 8.69 -13.52 3.71
N THR A 115 7.40 -13.61 3.39
CA THR A 115 6.87 -14.39 2.25
C THR A 115 6.30 -13.42 1.23
N LEU A 116 6.73 -13.53 -0.03
CA LEU A 116 6.16 -12.77 -1.14
C LEU A 116 5.06 -13.60 -1.83
N TYR A 117 3.89 -12.99 -2.02
CA TYR A 117 2.83 -13.48 -2.89
C TYR A 117 2.78 -12.61 -4.15
N GLN A 118 3.15 -13.18 -5.29
CA GLN A 118 2.92 -12.57 -6.59
C GLN A 118 1.55 -12.98 -7.11
N VAL A 119 0.71 -12.00 -7.40
CA VAL A 119 -0.69 -12.18 -7.82
C VAL A 119 -0.83 -11.79 -9.28
N GLY A 120 -1.42 -12.70 -10.04
CA GLY A 120 -1.79 -12.48 -11.44
C GLY A 120 -0.76 -12.90 -12.47
N ASP A 121 -0.83 -12.29 -13.65
CA ASP A 121 0.01 -12.58 -14.80
C ASP A 121 0.38 -11.33 -15.61
N ILE A 122 1.45 -11.41 -16.41
CA ILE A 122 2.06 -10.30 -17.18
C ILE A 122 1.12 -9.61 -18.18
N THR A 123 -0.08 -10.16 -18.41
CA THR A 123 -1.08 -9.63 -19.35
C THR A 123 -2.47 -9.42 -18.76
N GLY A 124 -2.66 -9.72 -17.47
CA GLY A 124 -3.95 -9.61 -16.79
C GLY A 124 -4.19 -8.22 -16.24
N GLU A 125 -5.46 -7.82 -16.17
CA GLU A 125 -5.91 -6.69 -15.35
C GLU A 125 -6.20 -7.25 -13.96
N GLU A 126 -5.19 -7.22 -13.10
CA GLU A 126 -5.29 -7.80 -11.77
C GLU A 126 -5.89 -6.83 -10.78
N SER A 127 -6.58 -7.39 -9.80
CA SER A 127 -7.20 -6.63 -8.74
C SER A 127 -7.05 -7.34 -7.41
N PHE A 128 -7.44 -6.64 -6.34
CA PHE A 128 -7.53 -7.24 -5.01
C PHE A 128 -8.48 -8.46 -4.98
N ASN A 129 -9.45 -8.55 -5.90
CA ASN A 129 -10.32 -9.72 -6.04
C ASN A 129 -9.53 -10.96 -6.45
N THR A 130 -8.59 -10.86 -7.42
CA THR A 130 -7.75 -12.00 -7.83
C THR A 130 -7.02 -12.60 -6.62
N PHE A 131 -6.52 -11.75 -5.72
CA PHE A 131 -5.85 -12.20 -4.52
C PHE A 131 -6.81 -12.89 -3.54
N LEU A 132 -8.01 -12.33 -3.34
CA LEU A 132 -9.04 -12.93 -2.48
C LEU A 132 -9.54 -14.28 -3.01
N ASP A 133 -9.73 -14.41 -4.32
CA ASP A 133 -10.08 -15.67 -4.98
C ASP A 133 -9.03 -16.74 -4.72
N ALA A 134 -7.75 -16.38 -4.84
CA ALA A 134 -6.64 -17.30 -4.59
C ALA A 134 -6.59 -17.78 -3.13
N LEU A 135 -7.03 -16.95 -2.19
CA LEU A 135 -7.03 -17.24 -0.75
C LEU A 135 -8.25 -18.06 -0.29
N ASP A 136 -9.45 -17.75 -0.78
CA ASP A 136 -10.69 -18.35 -0.29
C ASP A 136 -11.61 -18.77 -1.44
N ALA A 137 -11.70 -20.08 -1.68
CA ALA A 137 -12.59 -20.64 -2.70
C ALA A 137 -14.07 -20.26 -2.51
N SER A 138 -14.50 -19.92 -1.29
CA SER A 138 -15.87 -19.47 -1.06
C SER A 138 -16.11 -18.06 -1.57
N TYR A 139 -15.08 -17.20 -1.59
CA TYR A 139 -15.16 -15.82 -2.07
C TYR A 139 -15.61 -15.76 -3.53
N CYS A 140 -15.05 -16.61 -4.41
CA CYS A 140 -15.45 -16.70 -5.82
C CYS A 140 -16.97 -16.81 -6.05
N THR A 141 -17.69 -17.44 -5.11
CA THR A 141 -19.14 -17.64 -5.22
C THR A 141 -19.97 -16.79 -4.26
N PHE A 142 -19.32 -16.16 -3.27
CA PHE A 142 -20.00 -15.41 -2.22
C PHE A 142 -20.54 -14.10 -2.77
N GLU A 143 -21.87 -13.94 -2.75
CA GLU A 143 -22.57 -12.77 -3.32
C GLU A 143 -22.23 -12.45 -4.79
N GLY A 144 -21.71 -13.44 -5.53
CA GLY A 144 -21.24 -13.27 -6.90
C GLY A 144 -19.84 -12.65 -6.98
N GLY A 145 -18.93 -13.03 -6.06
CA GLY A 145 -17.55 -12.56 -5.98
C GLY A 145 -16.82 -12.53 -7.32
N ASP A 146 -17.00 -13.56 -8.15
CA ASP A 146 -16.57 -13.53 -9.56
C ASP A 146 -17.48 -12.62 -10.41
N ASP A 147 -16.96 -11.46 -10.83
CA ASP A 147 -17.59 -10.55 -11.80
C ASP A 147 -16.97 -10.70 -13.19
N PRO A 148 -17.73 -11.14 -14.21
CA PRO A 148 -17.19 -11.37 -15.55
C PRO A 148 -16.76 -10.09 -16.29
N ILE A 149 -17.02 -8.91 -15.73
CA ILE A 149 -16.61 -7.62 -16.32
C ILE A 149 -15.33 -7.11 -15.65
N GLU A 150 -15.18 -7.29 -14.33
CA GLU A 150 -14.11 -6.69 -13.53
C GLU A 150 -12.94 -7.66 -13.29
N ASP A 151 -13.22 -8.96 -13.16
CA ASP A 151 -12.19 -9.93 -12.86
C ASP A 151 -11.49 -10.43 -14.13
N SER A 152 -10.18 -10.64 -14.01
CA SER A 152 -9.37 -11.18 -15.09
C SER A 152 -9.86 -12.57 -15.53
N HIS A 153 -9.82 -12.83 -16.84
CA HIS A 153 -10.20 -14.11 -17.43
C HIS A 153 -9.00 -14.85 -18.00
N TYR A 154 -8.67 -16.01 -17.45
CA TYR A 154 -7.59 -16.84 -17.99
C TYR A 154 -8.07 -17.99 -18.88
N PRO A 155 -7.32 -18.33 -19.96
CA PRO A 155 -6.11 -17.66 -20.45
C PRO A 155 -6.39 -16.45 -21.36
N VAL A 156 -5.57 -15.40 -21.24
CA VAL A 156 -5.66 -14.17 -22.07
C VAL A 156 -4.81 -14.24 -23.35
N ALA A 157 -3.65 -14.89 -23.32
CA ALA A 157 -2.75 -15.01 -24.48
C ALA A 157 -1.97 -16.33 -24.47
N SER A 158 -1.20 -16.64 -25.53
CA SER A 158 -0.43 -17.89 -25.59
C SER A 158 0.82 -17.92 -24.68
N TYR A 159 1.28 -16.75 -24.24
CA TYR A 159 2.43 -16.57 -23.34
C TYR A 159 2.01 -16.24 -21.90
N SER A 160 0.69 -16.16 -21.67
CA SER A 160 0.09 -15.91 -20.36
C SER A 160 -0.06 -17.22 -19.58
N TYR A 161 -0.52 -17.15 -18.34
CA TYR A 161 -1.01 -18.28 -17.57
C TYR A 161 -2.09 -19.02 -18.38
N GLN A 162 -1.92 -20.35 -18.49
CA GLN A 162 -2.77 -21.23 -19.32
C GLN A 162 -3.83 -22.00 -18.51
N GLY A 163 -3.82 -21.86 -17.18
CA GLY A 163 -4.82 -22.48 -16.31
C GLY A 163 -6.09 -21.64 -16.18
N PRO A 164 -7.14 -22.16 -15.52
CA PRO A 164 -8.30 -21.37 -15.12
C PRO A 164 -7.98 -20.46 -13.92
N ASN A 165 -8.79 -19.43 -13.68
CA ASN A 165 -8.72 -18.61 -12.46
C ASN A 165 -8.65 -19.49 -11.19
N GLU A 166 -7.80 -19.09 -10.25
CA GLU A 166 -7.56 -19.88 -9.04
C GLU A 166 -8.57 -19.53 -7.93
N CYS A 167 -9.56 -20.41 -7.72
CA CYS A 167 -10.52 -20.30 -6.60
C CYS A 167 -10.13 -21.19 -5.42
N GLY A 168 -9.38 -20.62 -4.46
CA GLY A 168 -8.77 -21.31 -3.31
C GLY A 168 -7.80 -22.43 -3.75
N GLY A 169 -7.25 -22.31 -4.95
CA GLY A 169 -6.47 -23.33 -5.63
C GLY A 169 -4.99 -23.36 -5.24
N ASN A 170 -4.42 -22.20 -4.91
CA ASN A 170 -2.97 -22.04 -4.81
C ASN A 170 -2.38 -22.74 -3.58
N VAL A 171 -1.38 -23.62 -3.80
CA VAL A 171 -0.70 -24.36 -2.72
C VAL A 171 0.18 -23.49 -1.83
N ASN A 172 0.64 -22.33 -2.33
CA ASN A 172 1.40 -21.38 -1.54
C ASN A 172 0.48 -20.47 -0.71
N ALA A 173 -0.66 -20.05 -1.28
CA ALA A 173 -1.69 -19.32 -0.54
C ALA A 173 -2.36 -20.18 0.55
N LYS A 174 -2.47 -21.51 0.34
CA LYS A 174 -2.90 -22.49 1.35
C LYS A 174 -2.00 -22.57 2.59
N ASN A 175 -0.78 -22.04 2.53
CA ASN A 175 0.10 -21.94 3.69
C ASN A 175 -0.10 -20.65 4.50
N MET A 176 -0.90 -19.68 4.00
CA MET A 176 -1.50 -18.68 4.86
C MET A 176 -2.36 -19.44 5.88
N PRO A 177 -2.26 -19.18 7.20
CA PRO A 177 -2.97 -19.97 8.20
C PRO A 177 -4.49 -19.89 8.07
N ASN A 178 -5.08 -20.73 7.19
CA ASN A 178 -6.49 -21.12 6.97
C ASN A 178 -7.63 -20.11 7.25
N SER A 179 -7.35 -18.82 7.36
CA SER A 179 -8.36 -17.76 7.37
C SER A 179 -7.71 -16.38 7.40
N VAL A 180 -7.99 -15.57 6.37
CA VAL A 180 -7.84 -14.11 6.43
C VAL A 180 -8.49 -13.53 7.70
N SER A 181 -9.48 -14.23 8.28
CA SER A 181 -10.12 -13.87 9.55
C SER A 181 -9.20 -13.82 10.78
N LEU A 182 -7.97 -14.35 10.71
CA LEU A 182 -6.97 -14.25 11.78
C LEU A 182 -5.74 -13.41 11.39
N ALA A 183 -5.73 -12.84 10.19
CA ALA A 183 -4.66 -11.97 9.70
C ALA A 183 -5.00 -10.49 9.93
N THR A 184 -3.97 -9.67 10.12
CA THR A 184 -4.10 -8.21 9.99
C THR A 184 -3.70 -7.85 8.58
N VAL A 185 -4.65 -7.38 7.77
CA VAL A 185 -4.36 -6.89 6.42
C VAL A 185 -4.25 -5.38 6.52
N LEU A 186 -3.13 -4.85 6.07
CA LEU A 186 -2.97 -3.41 5.92
C LEU A 186 -2.89 -3.08 4.43
N TYR A 187 -3.18 -1.82 4.09
CA TYR A 187 -3.10 -1.34 2.72
C TYR A 187 -2.81 0.16 2.73
N SER A 188 -2.11 0.63 1.71
CA SER A 188 -1.88 2.05 1.49
C SER A 188 -3.22 2.79 1.32
N SER A 189 -3.30 4.02 1.80
CA SER A 189 -4.54 4.82 1.66
C SER A 189 -4.71 5.39 0.27
N GLY A 190 -3.60 5.71 -0.43
CA GLY A 190 -3.59 6.38 -1.73
C GLY A 190 -2.76 7.67 -1.71
N ASP A 191 -2.27 8.08 -2.89
CA ASP A 191 -1.28 9.16 -3.05
C ASP A 191 -1.85 10.43 -3.72
N ASP A 192 -3.14 10.42 -4.04
CA ASP A 192 -3.84 11.46 -4.82
C ASP A 192 -4.76 12.36 -3.95
N GLY A 193 -4.57 12.33 -2.62
CA GLY A 193 -5.32 13.12 -1.67
C GLY A 193 -6.80 12.72 -1.66
N VAL A 194 -7.70 13.69 -1.80
CA VAL A 194 -9.15 13.41 -1.85
C VAL A 194 -9.63 12.90 -3.22
N ALA A 195 -8.76 12.98 -4.22
CA ALA A 195 -8.94 12.27 -5.48
C ALA A 195 -8.46 10.83 -5.26
N GLY A 196 -9.19 9.88 -5.83
CA GLY A 196 -8.81 8.47 -5.80
C GLY A 196 -7.78 8.19 -6.87
N ASN A 197 -7.32 6.93 -6.92
CA ASN A 197 -6.34 6.43 -7.89
C ASN A 197 -6.42 7.09 -9.27
N SER A 198 -5.25 7.46 -9.81
CA SER A 198 -5.11 8.19 -11.08
C SER A 198 -5.61 9.63 -11.04
N ASP A 199 -5.58 10.26 -9.86
CA ASP A 199 -6.03 11.64 -9.62
C ASP A 199 -7.48 11.88 -10.09
N GLN A 200 -8.38 10.94 -9.76
CA GLN A 200 -9.76 10.96 -10.23
C GLN A 200 -10.77 11.38 -9.16
N CYS A 201 -11.69 12.28 -9.53
CA CYS A 201 -12.89 12.61 -8.75
C CYS A 201 -14.15 12.13 -9.48
N ILE A 202 -15.27 12.08 -8.77
CA ILE A 202 -16.55 11.57 -9.30
C ILE A 202 -17.43 12.74 -9.75
N GLU A 203 -17.91 12.71 -11.00
CA GLU A 203 -18.86 13.69 -11.53
C GLU A 203 -20.23 13.58 -10.80
N PRO A 204 -20.79 14.68 -10.25
CA PRO A 204 -21.98 14.60 -9.38
C PRO A 204 -23.26 14.03 -10.01
N ILE A 205 -23.44 14.15 -11.32
CA ILE A 205 -24.65 13.81 -12.08
C ILE A 205 -24.51 12.42 -12.74
N THR A 206 -23.48 12.22 -13.57
CA THR A 206 -23.25 10.99 -14.34
C THR A 206 -22.60 9.91 -13.48
N ARG A 207 -21.93 10.29 -12.38
CA ARG A 207 -21.10 9.41 -11.54
C ARG A 207 -19.89 8.82 -12.25
N GLU A 208 -19.51 9.39 -13.38
CA GLU A 208 -18.29 9.01 -14.09
C GLU A 208 -17.06 9.65 -13.42
N TYR A 209 -15.91 8.97 -13.52
CA TYR A 209 -14.64 9.51 -13.09
C TYR A 209 -14.17 10.64 -14.02
N ASN A 210 -13.54 11.66 -13.44
CA ASN A 210 -12.97 12.79 -14.14
C ASN A 210 -11.50 13.01 -13.71
N ASN A 211 -10.85 14.05 -14.24
CA ASN A 211 -9.43 14.36 -14.00
C ASN A 211 -9.12 15.04 -12.65
N GLY A 212 -9.90 14.78 -11.59
CA GLY A 212 -9.65 15.29 -10.25
C GLY A 212 -9.97 16.78 -10.04
N SER A 213 -10.19 17.55 -11.11
CA SER A 213 -10.32 19.01 -11.02
C SER A 213 -11.65 19.52 -10.44
N TYR A 214 -12.67 18.66 -10.35
CA TYR A 214 -13.97 18.98 -9.75
C TYR A 214 -14.75 17.72 -9.35
N GLY A 215 -15.80 17.90 -8.56
CA GLY A 215 -16.79 16.85 -8.28
C GLY A 215 -16.76 16.35 -6.84
N ILE A 216 -17.21 15.12 -6.65
CA ILE A 216 -17.27 14.40 -5.37
C ILE A 216 -15.92 13.70 -5.17
N PHE A 217 -15.42 13.73 -3.94
CA PHE A 217 -14.22 13.01 -3.52
C PHE A 217 -14.37 11.51 -3.79
N ASN A 218 -13.26 10.88 -4.14
CA ASN A 218 -13.20 9.49 -4.56
C ASN A 218 -12.29 8.67 -3.63
N PRO A 219 -12.77 8.31 -2.43
CA PRO A 219 -12.02 7.47 -1.50
C PRO A 219 -11.50 6.18 -2.12
N SER A 220 -10.19 5.91 -2.02
CA SER A 220 -9.57 4.76 -2.68
C SER A 220 -9.94 3.40 -2.04
N PHE A 221 -10.12 2.38 -2.87
CA PHE A 221 -10.33 0.98 -2.46
C PHE A 221 -9.06 0.17 -2.76
N PRO A 222 -8.65 -0.80 -1.91
CA PRO A 222 -9.31 -1.35 -0.72
C PRO A 222 -9.11 -0.57 0.59
N GLY A 223 -8.42 0.58 0.58
CA GLY A 223 -8.22 1.41 1.78
C GLY A 223 -9.52 1.84 2.48
N THR A 224 -10.65 1.84 1.77
CA THR A 224 -11.98 2.12 2.34
C THR A 224 -12.71 0.93 2.96
N CYS A 225 -12.18 -0.30 2.82
CA CYS A 225 -12.80 -1.51 3.36
C CYS A 225 -12.69 -1.54 4.91
N PRO A 226 -13.77 -1.77 5.68
CA PRO A 226 -13.72 -1.82 7.14
C PRO A 226 -12.86 -2.93 7.75
N TYR A 227 -12.44 -3.91 6.95
CA TYR A 227 -11.59 -5.03 7.37
C TYR A 227 -10.10 -4.80 7.07
N ILE A 228 -9.76 -3.68 6.42
CA ILE A 228 -8.40 -3.27 6.11
C ILE A 228 -7.98 -2.21 7.11
N THR A 229 -6.76 -2.34 7.63
CA THR A 229 -6.11 -1.23 8.33
C THR A 229 -5.47 -0.32 7.28
N SER A 230 -6.12 0.79 6.96
CA SER A 230 -5.64 1.73 5.96
C SER A 230 -4.58 2.66 6.54
N VAL A 231 -3.46 2.78 5.83
CA VAL A 231 -2.25 3.49 6.29
C VAL A 231 -2.01 4.71 5.42
N ARG A 232 -1.86 5.87 6.06
CA ARG A 232 -1.48 7.12 5.37
C ARG A 232 -0.03 7.51 5.55
N SER A 233 0.40 8.37 4.65
CA SER A 233 1.71 8.98 4.64
C SER A 233 1.76 10.25 5.48
N THR A 234 2.78 10.33 6.32
CA THR A 234 3.26 11.53 7.00
C THR A 234 4.68 11.82 6.55
N GLN A 235 5.25 12.93 7.00
CA GLN A 235 6.65 13.25 6.75
C GLN A 235 7.29 13.93 7.95
N ILE A 236 8.59 13.73 8.13
CA ILE A 236 9.40 14.57 9.01
C ILE A 236 9.52 15.96 8.37
N VAL A 237 9.25 17.00 9.16
CA VAL A 237 9.38 18.39 8.71
C VAL A 237 10.83 18.67 8.29
N PRO A 238 11.11 19.26 7.12
CA PRO A 238 12.47 19.55 6.68
C PRO A 238 13.27 20.37 7.70
N GLY A 239 14.47 19.89 8.03
CA GLY A 239 15.37 20.46 9.05
C GLY A 239 15.01 20.11 10.50
N ALA A 240 13.96 19.31 10.74
CA ALA A 240 13.58 18.85 12.08
C ALA A 240 14.34 17.58 12.48
N SER A 241 14.41 17.30 13.78
CA SER A 241 14.98 16.04 14.25
C SER A 241 14.05 14.86 13.97
N VAL A 242 14.62 13.65 13.88
CA VAL A 242 13.88 12.37 13.76
C VAL A 242 12.87 12.10 14.89
N THR A 243 12.89 12.87 15.97
CA THR A 243 11.97 12.75 17.10
C THR A 243 10.93 13.87 17.16
N SER A 244 10.95 14.78 16.18
CA SER A 244 9.98 15.86 16.09
C SER A 244 8.63 15.34 15.59
N PRO A 245 7.51 16.02 15.91
CA PRO A 245 6.21 15.67 15.37
C PRO A 245 6.23 15.67 13.84
N GLU A 246 5.64 14.63 13.25
CA GLU A 246 5.42 14.54 11.81
C GLU A 246 4.27 15.44 11.36
N GLU A 247 4.28 15.80 10.07
CA GLU A 247 3.17 16.49 9.39
C GLU A 247 2.54 15.60 8.32
N ALA A 248 1.42 16.05 7.74
CA ALA A 248 0.85 15.37 6.57
C ALA A 248 1.85 15.41 5.41
N SER A 249 1.99 14.28 4.70
CA SER A 249 2.81 14.26 3.50
C SER A 249 2.11 15.03 2.39
N GLU A 250 2.70 16.18 2.02
CA GLU A 250 2.19 17.11 1.00
C GLU A 250 3.33 17.63 0.09
N THR A 251 4.52 17.01 0.16
CA THR A 251 5.71 17.48 -0.60
C THR A 251 5.72 16.95 -2.04
N VAL A 252 5.54 15.64 -2.20
CA VAL A 252 5.56 14.94 -3.50
C VAL A 252 4.21 14.34 -3.83
N ILE A 253 3.52 13.81 -2.82
CA ILE A 253 2.20 13.23 -2.90
C ILE A 253 1.26 13.93 -1.93
N TYR A 254 -0.04 13.77 -2.13
CA TYR A 254 -1.05 14.13 -1.14
C TYR A 254 -1.62 12.83 -0.56
N SER A 255 -1.45 12.57 0.74
CA SER A 255 -1.96 11.32 1.29
C SER A 255 -3.49 11.28 1.31
N ASP A 256 -4.10 10.20 0.81
CA ASP A 256 -5.56 10.02 0.81
C ASP A 256 -6.12 9.89 2.23
N GLY A 257 -7.36 10.36 2.39
CA GLY A 257 -8.13 10.30 3.61
C GLY A 257 -9.51 10.93 3.45
N GLY A 258 -10.45 10.47 4.27
CA GLY A 258 -11.81 10.98 4.23
C GLY A 258 -12.83 9.97 4.74
N PHE A 259 -13.98 9.91 4.06
CA PHE A 259 -15.09 9.05 4.43
C PHE A 259 -15.56 8.25 3.24
N SER A 260 -15.78 6.95 3.43
CA SER A 260 -16.23 6.05 2.37
C SER A 260 -17.55 6.51 1.76
N ASN A 261 -17.67 6.33 0.45
CA ASN A 261 -18.93 6.49 -0.28
C ASN A 261 -19.85 5.25 -0.18
N VAL A 262 -19.32 4.11 0.29
CA VAL A 262 -19.97 2.80 0.21
C VAL A 262 -20.16 2.18 1.58
N PHE A 263 -19.09 2.09 2.37
CA PHE A 263 -19.09 1.29 3.58
C PHE A 263 -19.62 2.08 4.78
N PRO A 264 -20.59 1.52 5.54
CA PRO A 264 -21.04 2.13 6.77
C PRO A 264 -19.90 2.15 7.79
N ILE A 265 -20.01 3.06 8.77
CA ILE A 265 -19.06 3.11 9.87
C ILE A 265 -19.10 1.81 10.68
N PRO A 266 -17.96 1.15 10.93
CA PRO A 266 -17.92 0.02 11.84
C PRO A 266 -18.07 0.48 13.28
N SER A 267 -18.71 -0.32 14.14
CA SER A 267 -18.99 0.06 15.53
C SER A 267 -17.73 0.37 16.35
N SER A 268 -16.58 -0.22 15.99
CA SER A 268 -15.28 0.08 16.61
C SER A 268 -14.78 1.50 16.35
N GLN A 269 -15.26 2.16 15.28
CA GLN A 269 -14.79 3.47 14.83
C GLN A 269 -15.79 4.60 15.15
N GLU A 270 -17.02 4.28 15.55
CA GLU A 270 -18.10 5.26 15.79
C GLU A 270 -17.68 6.39 16.73
N GLU A 271 -17.12 6.07 17.89
CA GLU A 271 -16.70 7.09 18.87
C GLU A 271 -15.61 8.02 18.32
N ALA A 272 -14.61 7.45 17.64
CA ALA A 272 -13.50 8.21 17.08
C ALA A 272 -13.97 9.18 15.98
N VAL A 273 -14.83 8.72 15.06
CA VAL A 273 -15.37 9.54 13.98
C VAL A 273 -16.26 10.65 14.54
N HIS A 274 -17.17 10.34 15.47
CA HIS A 274 -18.04 11.37 16.05
C HIS A 274 -17.26 12.43 16.84
N THR A 275 -16.19 12.04 17.53
CA THR A 275 -15.28 12.96 18.21
C THR A 275 -14.58 13.86 17.19
N TRP A 276 -14.01 13.27 16.13
CA TRP A 276 -13.35 14.02 15.06
C TRP A 276 -14.30 15.05 14.41
N TRP A 277 -15.55 14.67 14.10
CA TRP A 277 -16.54 15.59 13.54
C TRP A 277 -16.89 16.76 14.46
N THR A 278 -16.84 16.55 15.77
CA THR A 278 -17.13 17.58 16.78
C THR A 278 -15.97 18.56 16.89
N GLU A 279 -14.73 18.08 16.84
CA GLU A 279 -13.53 18.89 17.04
C GLU A 279 -12.99 19.52 15.75
N HIS A 280 -13.16 18.83 14.62
CA HIS A 280 -12.56 19.16 13.33
C HIS A 280 -13.61 19.11 12.19
N PRO A 281 -14.70 19.89 12.27
CA PRO A 281 -15.73 19.86 11.25
C PRO A 281 -15.15 20.28 9.88
N PRO A 282 -15.22 19.42 8.85
CA PRO A 282 -14.67 19.72 7.54
C PRO A 282 -15.44 20.87 6.88
N PRO A 283 -14.77 21.74 6.10
CA PRO A 283 -15.39 22.89 5.45
C PRO A 283 -16.21 22.52 4.20
N TYR A 284 -16.48 21.23 3.98
CA TYR A 284 -17.11 20.69 2.78
C TYR A 284 -18.52 20.17 3.08
N SER A 285 -19.41 20.20 2.08
CA SER A 285 -20.78 19.75 2.23
C SER A 285 -21.04 18.42 1.51
N ALA A 286 -22.28 17.93 1.53
CA ALA A 286 -22.69 16.67 0.92
C ALA A 286 -22.51 16.65 -0.62
N ASP A 287 -22.24 17.81 -1.23
CA ASP A 287 -21.87 17.95 -2.64
C ASP A 287 -20.41 17.56 -2.94
N ARG A 288 -19.59 17.35 -1.91
CA ARG A 288 -18.17 16.96 -2.04
C ARG A 288 -17.88 15.57 -1.49
N PHE A 289 -18.52 15.15 -0.41
CA PHE A 289 -18.27 13.82 0.16
C PHE A 289 -19.43 13.35 1.03
N ASN A 290 -19.40 12.09 1.44
CA ASN A 290 -20.42 11.54 2.32
C ASN A 290 -20.29 12.10 3.75
N ASN A 291 -20.95 13.21 4.02
CA ASN A 291 -20.98 13.88 5.32
C ASN A 291 -22.07 13.34 6.27
N SER A 292 -22.62 12.15 6.02
CA SER A 292 -23.71 11.58 6.82
C SER A 292 -23.32 11.23 8.26
N GLN A 293 -22.00 11.20 8.55
CA GLN A 293 -21.41 10.72 9.80
C GLN A 293 -21.75 9.25 10.11
N LYS A 294 -22.13 8.48 9.09
CA LYS A 294 -22.52 7.06 9.19
C LYS A 294 -21.67 6.16 8.30
N THR A 295 -20.61 6.69 7.72
CA THR A 295 -19.70 5.96 6.86
C THR A 295 -18.33 5.85 7.48
N ARG A 296 -17.61 4.80 7.08
CA ARG A 296 -16.26 4.52 7.56
C ARG A 296 -15.34 5.72 7.28
N GLY A 297 -14.62 6.18 8.29
CA GLY A 297 -13.49 7.09 8.12
C GLY A 297 -12.21 6.34 7.74
N PHE A 298 -11.32 6.96 6.99
CA PHE A 298 -9.93 6.52 6.81
C PHE A 298 -9.03 7.73 6.76
N PRO A 299 -7.72 7.53 6.95
CA PRO A 299 -6.98 6.29 7.33
C PRO A 299 -7.19 5.87 8.78
N ASP A 300 -6.83 4.63 9.10
CA ASP A 300 -6.88 4.09 10.47
C ASP A 300 -5.63 4.48 11.26
N VAL A 301 -4.47 4.53 10.59
CA VAL A 301 -3.16 4.87 11.16
C VAL A 301 -2.29 5.64 10.15
N SER A 302 -1.20 6.25 10.62
CA SER A 302 -0.28 7.02 9.79
C SER A 302 1.18 6.68 10.05
N ALA A 303 2.00 6.79 9.02
CA ALA A 303 3.44 6.56 9.06
C ALA A 303 4.17 7.40 8.01
N ASN A 304 5.45 7.66 8.23
CA ASN A 304 6.29 8.40 7.31
C ASN A 304 6.25 7.69 5.96
N GLY A 305 5.98 8.42 4.89
CA GLY A 305 5.99 7.89 3.53
C GLY A 305 6.66 8.85 2.57
N ALA A 306 7.71 9.52 3.04
CA ALA A 306 8.51 10.45 2.27
C ALA A 306 10.00 10.18 2.50
N ASN A 307 10.83 10.47 1.49
CA ASN A 307 12.29 10.39 1.57
C ASN A 307 12.86 9.00 1.85
N TYR A 308 12.17 7.91 1.48
CA TYR A 308 12.71 6.56 1.66
C TYR A 308 13.88 6.35 0.70
N ILE A 309 14.98 5.77 1.19
CA ILE A 309 16.06 5.32 0.31
C ILE A 309 15.79 3.88 -0.07
N VAL A 310 15.65 3.61 -1.37
CA VAL A 310 15.43 2.27 -1.93
C VAL A 310 16.52 1.97 -2.95
N ALA A 311 17.05 0.75 -2.99
CA ALA A 311 17.89 0.33 -4.11
C ALA A 311 16.98 -0.22 -5.22
N VAL A 312 17.12 0.30 -6.44
CA VAL A 312 16.34 -0.15 -7.60
C VAL A 312 17.27 -0.09 -8.80
N ASP A 313 17.35 -1.18 -9.57
CA ASP A 313 18.12 -1.28 -10.82
C ASP A 313 19.61 -0.90 -10.69
N GLY A 314 20.20 -1.17 -9.52
CA GLY A 314 21.60 -0.84 -9.22
C GLY A 314 21.87 0.62 -8.84
N GLU A 315 20.85 1.45 -8.62
CA GLU A 315 20.95 2.82 -8.12
C GLU A 315 20.16 3.00 -6.81
N PHE A 316 20.47 4.05 -6.04
CA PHE A 316 19.62 4.42 -4.89
C PHE A 316 18.68 5.57 -5.27
N TYR A 317 17.39 5.36 -5.02
CA TYR A 317 16.33 6.34 -5.25
C TYR A 317 15.82 6.89 -3.92
N LEU A 318 15.47 8.18 -3.90
CA LEU A 318 14.50 8.68 -2.95
C LEU A 318 13.09 8.33 -3.42
N VAL A 319 12.28 7.81 -2.52
CA VAL A 319 10.97 7.26 -2.84
C VAL A 319 9.92 7.83 -1.87
N TYR A 320 8.74 8.12 -2.41
CA TYR A 320 7.62 8.77 -1.71
C TYR A 320 6.32 8.02 -2.00
N GLY A 321 5.39 8.03 -1.05
CA GLY A 321 4.07 7.45 -1.23
C GLY A 321 3.52 6.82 0.04
N THR A 322 2.25 6.49 0.01
CA THR A 322 1.58 5.70 1.05
C THR A 322 2.04 4.25 1.04
N SER A 323 2.56 3.73 -0.08
CA SER A 323 3.28 2.45 -0.15
C SER A 323 4.41 2.37 0.87
N CYS A 324 5.27 3.39 0.95
CA CYS A 324 6.37 3.46 1.92
C CYS A 324 5.89 3.40 3.38
N SER A 325 4.71 3.97 3.65
CA SER A 325 4.12 4.05 4.98
C SER A 325 3.55 2.71 5.45
N PHE A 326 3.10 1.87 4.52
CA PHE A 326 2.43 0.60 4.78
C PHE A 326 3.40 -0.54 5.13
N SER A 327 4.60 -0.60 4.54
CA SER A 327 5.63 -1.63 4.79
C SER A 327 6.15 -1.66 6.26
N ARG A 328 5.57 -0.83 7.13
CA ARG A 328 5.92 -0.59 8.53
C ARG A 328 5.19 -1.48 9.55
N LEU A 329 3.97 -1.94 9.29
CA LEU A 329 3.08 -2.29 10.39
C LEU A 329 3.06 -3.79 10.73
N ARG A 330 3.90 -4.16 11.70
CA ARG A 330 3.77 -5.41 12.43
C ARG A 330 2.52 -5.37 13.31
N GLY A 331 1.56 -6.24 13.04
CA GLY A 331 0.45 -6.54 13.95
C GLY A 331 0.99 -6.97 15.32
N ARG A 332 0.92 -6.08 16.31
CA ARG A 332 1.10 -6.43 17.71
C ARG A 332 -0.18 -7.15 18.12
N SER A 333 -0.25 -8.46 17.89
CA SER A 333 -1.28 -9.28 18.54
C SER A 333 -1.00 -9.26 20.04
N SER A 334 -1.67 -8.33 20.73
CA SER A 334 -1.78 -8.36 22.18
C SER A 334 -2.84 -9.37 22.53
N HIS A 335 -2.44 -10.58 22.93
CA HIS A 335 -2.87 -11.26 24.16
C HIS A 335 -2.10 -12.55 24.42
#